data_AF-A0A966SNM4-F1
#
_entry.id   AF-A0A966SNM4-F1
#
_cell.length_a   1.000
_cell.length_b   1.000
_cell.length_c   1.000
_cell.angle_alpha   90.00
_cell.angle_beta   90.00
_cell.angle_gamma   90.00
#
_symmetry.space_group_name_H-M   'P 1'
#
loop_
_entity.id
_entity.type
_entity.pdbx_description
1 polymer ?
#
loop_
_entity_poly.entity_id
_entity_poly.type
_entity_poly.pdbx_seq_one_letter_code
_entity_poly.pdbx_strand_id
1 'polypeptide(L)'
;MTERLAKASTELKNVAGLDDAALANMVREDRIDILLDLTGHTGKNRLLTFARKPAPVQATWIGYFDTTGMETMDFLLADAITLPHRMQPFYRERML
;
A
#
# COMPACT_ATOMS: atom_id res chain seq x y z
N MET A 1 19.24 -4.31 -8.61
CA MET A 1 18.03 -3.49 -8.37
C MET A 1 18.00 -2.94 -6.95
N THR A 2 18.12 -3.80 -5.92
CA THR A 2 18.08 -3.42 -4.51
C THR A 2 19.08 -2.32 -4.12
N GLU A 3 20.31 -2.33 -4.63
CA GLU A 3 21.29 -1.27 -4.35
C GLU A 3 20.86 0.11 -4.88
N ARG A 4 20.17 0.16 -6.03
CA ARG A 4 19.67 1.43 -6.58
C ARG A 4 18.53 1.97 -5.72
N LEU A 5 17.66 1.09 -5.22
CA LEU A 5 16.59 1.45 -4.29
C LEU A 5 17.19 1.95 -2.97
N ALA A 6 18.16 1.24 -2.40
CA ALA A 6 18.83 1.65 -1.18
C ALA A 6 19.48 3.04 -1.29
N LYS A 7 20.07 3.37 -2.45
CA LYS A 7 20.64 4.70 -2.72
C LYS A 7 19.60 5.80 -2.94
N ALA A 8 18.39 5.45 -3.38
CA ALA A 8 17.31 6.39 -3.67
C ALA A 8 16.35 6.59 -2.49
N SER A 9 16.39 5.70 -1.49
CA SER A 9 15.56 5.77 -0.29
C SER A 9 16.31 6.38 0.88
N THR A 10 15.61 7.13 1.73
CA THR A 10 16.14 7.57 3.04
C THR A 10 16.47 6.36 3.92
N GLU A 11 15.58 5.36 3.92
CA GLU A 11 15.77 4.10 4.62
C GLU A 11 15.25 2.93 3.77
N LEU A 12 15.92 1.78 3.88
CA LEU A 12 15.47 0.52 3.29
C LEU A 12 15.52 -0.57 4.36
N LYS A 13 14.35 -1.04 4.79
CA LYS A 13 14.22 -2.06 5.84
C LYS A 13 13.85 -3.41 5.23
N ASN A 14 14.59 -4.45 5.59
CA ASN A 14 14.20 -5.82 5.27
C ASN A 14 13.15 -6.28 6.28
N VAL A 15 11.91 -6.46 5.80
CA VAL A 15 10.76 -6.89 6.61
C VAL A 15 10.36 -8.34 6.33
N ALA A 16 11.19 -9.10 5.61
CA ALA A 16 10.97 -10.51 5.39
C ALA A 16 11.03 -11.27 6.73
N GLY A 17 10.07 -12.17 6.97
CA GLY A 17 9.97 -12.94 8.21
C GLY A 17 9.24 -12.23 9.35
N LEU A 18 8.97 -10.93 9.25
CA LEU A 18 8.06 -10.25 10.18
C LEU A 18 6.62 -10.70 9.94
N ASP A 19 5.87 -10.93 11.00
CA ASP A 19 4.41 -11.04 10.95
C ASP A 19 3.75 -9.67 10.74
N ASP A 20 2.45 -9.67 10.46
CA ASP A 20 1.71 -8.45 10.15
C ASP A 20 1.54 -7.50 11.35
N ALA A 21 1.57 -8.02 12.59
CA ALA A 21 1.45 -7.19 13.77
C ALA A 21 2.77 -6.45 14.04
N ALA A 22 3.90 -7.17 13.95
CA ALA A 22 5.24 -6.61 14.09
C ALA A 22 5.51 -5.55 13.01
N LEU A 23 5.16 -5.84 11.75
CA LEU A 23 5.31 -4.85 10.68
C LEU A 23 4.42 -3.63 10.89
N ALA A 24 3.16 -3.82 11.31
CA ALA A 24 2.27 -2.70 11.63
C ALA A 24 2.81 -1.83 12.78
N ASN A 25 3.43 -2.43 13.79
CA ASN A 25 4.05 -1.69 14.90
C ASN A 25 5.28 -0.90 14.43
N MET A 26 6.15 -1.52 13.61
CA MET A 26 7.30 -0.83 13.02
C MET A 26 6.86 0.41 12.23
N VAL A 27 5.82 0.30 11.41
CA VAL A 27 5.28 1.44 10.64
C VAL A 27 4.78 2.57 11.56
N ARG A 28 4.15 2.24 12.70
CA ARG A 28 3.69 3.24 13.69
C ARG A 28 4.87 3.90 14.41
N GLU A 29 5.87 3.12 14.82
CA GLU A 29 7.09 3.61 15.48
C GLU A 29 7.91 4.52 14.56
N ASP A 30 7.97 4.18 13.28
CA ASP A 30 8.58 4.97 12.22
C ASP A 30 7.79 6.25 11.90
N ARG A 31 6.55 6.37 12.42
CA ARG A 31 5.65 7.51 12.22
C ARG A 31 5.40 7.79 10.73
N ILE A 32 5.13 6.73 9.97
CA ILE A 32 4.78 6.86 8.55
C ILE A 32 3.40 7.49 8.40
N ASP A 33 3.33 8.66 7.78
CA ASP A 33 2.06 9.37 7.53
C ASP A 33 1.27 8.76 6.35
N ILE A 34 1.97 8.37 5.29
CA ILE A 34 1.39 7.78 4.06
C ILE A 34 2.07 6.44 3.80
N LEU A 35 1.32 5.35 3.91
CA LEU A 35 1.79 4.01 3.59
C LEU A 35 1.27 3.56 2.22
N LEU A 36 2.18 3.23 1.31
CA LEU A 36 1.84 2.77 -0.04
C LEU A 36 2.00 1.25 -0.16
N ASP A 37 0.92 0.58 -0.56
CA ASP A 37 0.93 -0.79 -1.03
C ASP A 37 1.32 -0.84 -2.52
N LEU A 38 2.31 -1.66 -2.84
CA LEU A 38 2.81 -1.87 -4.20
C LEU A 38 2.61 -3.33 -4.67
N THR A 39 1.74 -4.09 -4.01
CA THR A 39 1.56 -5.53 -4.26
C THR A 39 0.09 -5.92 -4.45
N GLY A 40 -0.84 -5.33 -3.70
CA GLY A 40 -2.26 -5.68 -3.74
C GLY A 40 -2.50 -7.17 -3.52
N HIS A 41 -3.41 -7.79 -4.28
CA HIS A 41 -3.71 -9.22 -4.17
C HIS A 41 -2.69 -10.16 -4.84
N THR A 42 -1.54 -9.64 -5.27
CA THR A 42 -0.46 -10.50 -5.80
C THR A 42 0.33 -11.20 -4.67
N GLY A 43 1.25 -12.09 -5.05
CA GLY A 43 1.96 -12.95 -4.10
C GLY A 43 2.85 -12.18 -3.11
N LYS A 44 2.93 -12.69 -1.87
CA LYS A 44 3.73 -12.12 -0.78
C LYS A 44 3.34 -10.68 -0.39
N ASN A 45 2.06 -10.32 -0.59
CA ASN A 45 1.55 -9.04 -0.16
C ASN A 45 1.53 -8.88 1.37
N ARG A 46 1.22 -7.66 1.81
CA ARG A 46 1.10 -7.29 3.22
C ARG A 46 -0.27 -6.71 3.54
N LEU A 47 -1.32 -7.11 2.83
CA LEU A 47 -2.67 -6.54 3.02
C LEU A 47 -3.18 -6.71 4.46
N LEU A 48 -2.81 -7.79 5.16
CA LEU A 48 -3.14 -7.95 6.59
C LEU A 48 -2.42 -6.95 7.51
N THR A 49 -1.26 -6.44 7.12
CA THR A 49 -0.63 -5.29 7.80
C THR A 49 -1.46 -4.03 7.56
N PHE A 50 -1.90 -3.76 6.32
CA PHE A 50 -2.77 -2.63 5.99
C PHE A 50 -4.15 -2.71 6.66
N ALA A 51 -4.67 -3.92 6.91
CA ALA A 51 -5.92 -4.14 7.64
C ALA A 51 -5.85 -3.61 9.08
N ARG A 52 -4.65 -3.48 9.65
CA ARG A 52 -4.41 -2.95 11.00
C ARG A 52 -4.32 -1.42 11.03
N LYS A 53 -4.44 -0.75 9.89
CA LYS A 53 -4.34 0.71 9.74
C LYS A 53 -3.13 1.33 10.48
N PRO A 54 -1.88 0.89 10.23
CA PRO A 54 -0.72 1.45 10.93
C PRO A 54 -0.33 2.88 10.52
N ALA A 55 -0.77 3.36 9.36
CA ALA A 55 -0.59 4.75 8.93
C ALA A 55 -1.95 5.45 8.80
N PRO A 56 -2.03 6.78 9.07
CA PRO A 56 -3.28 7.53 8.97
C PRO A 56 -3.80 7.56 7.52
N VAL A 57 -2.92 7.64 6.53
CA VAL A 57 -3.26 7.49 5.11
C VAL A 57 -2.63 6.22 4.55
N GLN A 58 -3.44 5.42 3.86
CA GLN A 58 -3.01 4.23 3.16
C GLN A 58 -3.51 4.25 1.72
N ALA A 59 -2.64 3.95 0.77
CA ALA A 59 -3.02 3.87 -0.62
C ALA A 59 -2.39 2.64 -1.30
N THR A 60 -3.01 2.18 -2.37
CA THR A 60 -2.46 1.14 -3.24
C THR A 60 -2.13 1.71 -4.62
N TRP A 61 -1.06 1.21 -5.23
CA TRP A 61 -0.63 1.62 -6.56
C TRP A 61 0.17 0.51 -7.25
N ILE A 62 0.10 0.48 -8.58
CA ILE A 62 0.93 -0.26 -9.56
C ILE A 62 0.99 -1.80 -9.48
N GLY A 63 0.92 -2.40 -8.28
CA GLY A 63 1.15 -3.83 -8.06
C GLY A 63 -0.03 -4.73 -8.35
N TYR A 64 -1.24 -4.18 -8.37
CA TYR A 64 -2.48 -4.89 -8.62
C TYR A 64 -3.44 -3.99 -9.41
N PHE A 65 -4.17 -4.58 -10.37
CA PHE A 65 -4.92 -3.83 -11.39
C PHE A 65 -6.37 -3.52 -11.00
N ASP A 66 -6.81 -3.92 -9.81
CA ASP A 66 -8.19 -3.80 -9.35
C ASP A 66 -8.26 -3.33 -7.89
N THR A 67 -9.46 -3.11 -7.36
CA THR A 67 -9.73 -2.76 -5.96
C THR A 67 -9.14 -3.81 -5.01
N THR A 68 -8.52 -3.38 -3.91
CA THR A 68 -8.17 -4.30 -2.81
C THR A 68 -9.42 -4.75 -2.05
N GLY A 69 -10.51 -3.97 -2.13
CA GLY A 69 -11.76 -4.20 -1.41
C GLY A 69 -11.68 -3.90 0.08
N MET A 70 -10.56 -3.37 0.57
CA MET A 70 -10.32 -3.17 2.00
C MET A 70 -10.91 -1.87 2.50
N GLU A 71 -11.58 -1.91 3.65
CA GLU A 71 -12.09 -0.70 4.32
C GLU A 71 -10.98 0.24 4.78
N THR A 72 -9.81 -0.28 5.11
CA THR A 72 -8.68 0.51 5.60
C THR A 72 -7.79 1.09 4.50
N MET A 73 -8.04 0.77 3.24
CA MET A 73 -7.33 1.32 2.08
C MET A 73 -8.07 2.57 1.60
N ASP A 74 -7.47 3.75 1.79
CA ASP A 74 -8.17 5.02 1.54
C ASP A 74 -8.18 5.37 0.06
N PHE A 75 -7.08 5.08 -0.65
CA PHE A 75 -6.87 5.55 -2.00
C PHE A 75 -6.29 4.48 -2.93
N LEU A 76 -6.65 4.61 -4.21
CA LEU A 76 -6.00 3.93 -5.30
C LEU A 76 -5.48 5.01 -6.26
N LEU A 77 -4.17 5.03 -6.49
CA LEU A 77 -3.56 5.99 -7.43
C LEU A 77 -3.78 5.47 -8.85
N ALA A 78 -4.47 6.24 -9.68
CA ALA A 78 -4.70 5.89 -11.07
C ALA A 78 -4.85 7.14 -11.94
N ASP A 79 -4.75 6.96 -13.26
CA ASP A 79 -5.04 8.03 -14.19
C ASP A 79 -6.40 7.81 -14.86
N ALA A 80 -6.98 8.87 -15.42
CA ALA A 80 -8.31 8.82 -16.03
C ALA A 80 -8.37 7.97 -17.32
N ILE A 81 -7.23 7.57 -17.90
CA ILE A 81 -7.15 6.70 -19.08
C ILE A 81 -7.24 5.24 -18.62
N THR A 82 -6.44 4.85 -17.64
CA THR A 82 -6.41 3.49 -17.09
C THR A 82 -7.63 3.19 -16.25
N LEU A 83 -8.07 4.14 -15.42
CA LEU A 83 -9.23 3.99 -14.56
C LEU A 83 -10.13 5.25 -14.58
N PRO A 84 -11.02 5.34 -15.59
CA PRO A 84 -11.91 6.48 -15.72
C PRO A 84 -12.83 6.64 -14.50
N HIS A 85 -13.12 7.88 -14.08
CA HIS A 85 -13.93 8.17 -12.88
C HIS A 85 -15.30 7.48 -12.81
N ARG A 86 -15.90 7.12 -13.97
CA ARG A 86 -17.15 6.33 -14.01
C ARG A 86 -17.02 4.95 -13.33
N MET A 87 -15.79 4.48 -13.11
CA MET A 87 -15.50 3.22 -12.44
C MET A 87 -15.49 3.33 -10.92
N GLN A 88 -15.48 4.54 -10.34
CA GLN A 88 -15.47 4.76 -8.88
C GLN A 88 -16.48 3.92 -8.10
N PRO A 89 -17.73 3.69 -8.57
CA PRO A 89 -18.69 2.84 -7.85
C PRO A 89 -18.26 1.38 -7.66
N PHE A 90 -17.29 0.88 -8.44
CA PHE A 90 -16.80 -0.50 -8.36
C PHE A 90 -15.56 -0.65 -7.47
N TYR A 91 -15.01 0.45 -6.96
CA TYR A 91 -13.80 0.46 -6.15
C TYR A 91 -14.11 0.89 -4.74
N ARG A 92 -13.46 0.24 -3.77
CA ARG A 92 -13.61 0.59 -2.36
C ARG A 92 -12.81 1.85 -2.04
N GLU A 93 -11.63 1.95 -2.61
CA GLU A 93 -10.73 3.08 -2.47
C GLU A 93 -11.24 4.29 -3.25
N ARG A 94 -10.93 5.49 -2.76
CA ARG A 94 -11.11 6.71 -3.56
C ARG A 94 -10.01 6.80 -4.62
N MET A 95 -10.39 6.99 -5.87
CA MET A 95 -9.45 7.17 -6.97
C MET A 95 -8.80 8.56 -6.87
N LEU A 96 -7.46 8.60 -6.91
CA LEU A 96 -6.64 9.82 -6.99
C LEU A 96 -5.94 9.90 -8.35
#